data_AF-A0A485AP56-F1
#
_entry.id   AF-A0A485AP56-F1
#
_cell.length_a   1.000
_cell.length_b   1.000
_cell.length_c   1.000
_cell.angle_alpha   90.00
_cell.angle_beta   90.00
_cell.angle_gamma   90.00
#
_symmetry.space_group_name_H-M   'P 1'
#
loop_
_entity.id
_entity.type
_entity.pdbx_description
1 polymer ?
#
loop_
_entity_poly.entity_id
_entity_poly.type
_entity_poly.pdbx_seq_one_letter_code
_entity_poly.pdbx_strand_id
1 'polypeptide(L)'
;MCHEVGLDAGEVVTGSQIEGMSDDELAALAKRTTLFARLAPLHKERIVTLLKREGHVVGFMGDGINDAPALRAADIGISVDGAVDIAREAADIILLEKA
;
A
#
# COMPACT_ATOMS: atom_id res chain seq x y z
N MET A 1 5.52 -13.10 10.38
CA MET A 1 5.20 -12.69 9.00
C MET A 1 6.38 -12.07 8.25
N CYS A 2 6.81 -10.82 8.48
CA CYS A 2 7.91 -10.21 7.67
C CYS A 2 9.19 -11.08 7.60
N HIS A 3 9.64 -11.60 8.74
CA HIS A 3 10.80 -12.49 8.80
C HIS A 3 10.58 -13.83 8.07
N GLU A 4 9.35 -14.35 8.05
CA GLU A 4 9.01 -15.63 7.40
C GLU A 4 9.07 -15.51 5.87
N VAL A 5 8.87 -14.30 5.35
CA VAL A 5 8.97 -13.99 3.91
C VAL A 5 10.30 -13.32 3.55
N GLY A 6 11.28 -13.32 4.46
CA GLY A 6 12.63 -12.79 4.21
C GLY A 6 12.74 -11.26 4.16
N LEU A 7 11.75 -10.53 4.70
CA LEU A 7 11.78 -9.06 4.79
C LEU A 7 12.30 -8.62 6.16
N ASP A 8 13.29 -7.74 6.16
CA ASP A 8 13.68 -6.98 7.35
C ASP A 8 12.63 -5.88 7.59
N ALA A 9 11.89 -6.00 8.68
CA ALA A 9 10.83 -5.06 9.02
C ALA A 9 11.37 -3.66 9.36
N GLY A 10 12.62 -3.56 9.82
CA GLY A 10 13.20 -2.31 10.29
C GLY A 10 12.34 -1.65 11.38
N GLU A 11 12.18 -0.33 11.31
CA GLU A 11 11.26 0.41 12.16
C GLU A 11 9.81 0.23 11.71
N VAL A 12 8.94 -0.15 12.66
CA VAL A 12 7.49 -0.28 12.41
C VAL A 12 6.81 1.06 12.54
N VAL A 13 6.20 1.55 11.47
CA VAL A 13 5.43 2.80 11.47
C VAL A 13 3.94 2.48 11.55
N THR A 14 3.26 3.08 12.51
CA THR A 14 1.82 2.86 12.74
C THR A 14 0.95 3.97 12.17
N GLY A 15 -0.32 3.68 11.89
CA GLY A 15 -1.29 4.70 11.46
C GLY A 15 -1.38 5.91 12.40
N SER A 16 -1.32 5.69 13.71
CA SER A 16 -1.31 6.77 14.71
C SER A 16 -0.09 7.68 14.63
N GLN A 17 1.07 7.17 14.18
CA GLN A 17 2.25 8.01 13.95
C GLN A 17 2.08 8.87 12.68
N ILE A 18 1.31 8.41 11.70
CA ILE A 18 1.10 9.09 10.41
C ILE A 18 0.11 10.26 10.54
N GLU A 19 -0.89 10.16 11.40
CA GLU A 19 -1.96 11.17 11.53
C GLU A 19 -1.45 12.58 11.83
N GLY A 20 -0.34 12.69 12.57
CA GLY A 20 0.29 13.97 12.91
C GLY A 20 1.34 14.45 11.90
N MET A 21 1.69 13.66 10.89
CA MET A 21 2.77 14.00 9.96
C MET A 21 2.24 14.82 8.78
N SER A 22 3.03 15.81 8.37
CA SER A 22 2.86 16.45 7.07
C SER A 22 3.13 15.47 5.92
N ASP A 23 2.67 15.83 4.73
CA ASP A 23 2.89 15.03 3.52
C ASP A 23 4.39 14.88 3.20
N ASP A 24 5.19 15.91 3.43
CA ASP A 24 6.63 15.87 3.14
C ASP A 24 7.40 15.00 4.14
N GLU A 25 7.02 15.05 5.42
CA GLU A 25 7.56 14.16 6.45
C GLU A 25 7.20 12.70 6.18
N LEU A 26 5.93 12.45 5.83
CA LEU A 26 5.46 11.11 5.49
C LEU A 26 6.11 10.60 4.21
N ALA A 27 6.30 11.44 3.19
CA ALA A 27 6.98 11.07 1.96
C ALA A 27 8.44 10.66 2.22
N ALA A 28 9.17 11.44 3.03
CA ALA A 28 10.54 11.12 3.41
C ALA A 28 10.60 9.82 4.24
N LEU A 29 9.65 9.61 5.14
CA LEU A 29 9.52 8.38 5.93
C LEU A 29 9.22 7.17 5.05
N ALA A 30 8.25 7.28 4.14
CA ALA A 30 7.82 6.19 3.27
C ALA A 30 8.92 5.65 2.37
N LYS A 31 9.87 6.49 1.93
CA LYS A 31 11.03 6.03 1.14
C LYS A 31 11.95 5.05 1.87
N ARG A 32 11.95 5.04 3.20
CA ARG A 32 12.85 4.21 4.04
C ARG A 32 12.11 3.19 4.91
N THR A 33 10.79 3.23 4.94
CA THR A 33 9.97 2.34 5.78
C THR A 33 9.57 1.09 5.02
N THR A 34 9.89 -0.07 5.59
CA THR A 34 9.51 -1.37 5.04
C THR A 34 8.16 -1.85 5.58
N LEU A 35 7.86 -1.57 6.85
CA LEU A 35 6.64 -2.05 7.50
C LEU A 35 5.78 -0.89 8.02
N PHE A 36 4.58 -0.78 7.43
CA PHE A 36 3.49 0.01 7.98
C PHE A 36 2.43 -0.88 8.61
N ALA A 37 2.01 -0.57 9.83
CA ALA A 37 1.06 -1.37 10.60
C ALA A 37 -0.16 -0.56 11.04
N ARG A 38 -1.31 -1.26 11.20
CA ARG A 38 -2.56 -0.67 11.69
C ARG A 38 -2.97 0.60 10.91
N LEU A 39 -2.91 0.51 9.58
CA LEU A 39 -3.27 1.61 8.70
C LEU A 39 -4.79 1.68 8.47
N ALA A 40 -5.33 2.89 8.48
CA ALA A 40 -6.64 3.18 7.92
C ALA A 40 -6.58 3.16 6.39
N PRO A 41 -7.71 2.95 5.68
CA PRO A 41 -7.74 2.99 4.21
C PRO A 41 -7.09 4.24 3.61
N LEU A 42 -7.41 5.42 4.17
CA LEU A 42 -6.82 6.70 3.76
C LEU A 42 -5.30 6.76 3.91
N HIS A 43 -4.72 6.09 4.92
CA HIS A 43 -3.27 6.07 5.09
C HIS A 43 -2.58 5.29 3.96
N LYS A 44 -3.19 4.19 3.48
CA LYS A 44 -2.66 3.39 2.37
C LYS A 44 -2.60 4.22 1.09
N GLU A 45 -3.72 4.87 0.74
CA GLU A 45 -3.83 5.76 -0.42
C GLU A 45 -2.83 6.92 -0.35
N ARG A 46 -2.71 7.55 0.83
CA ARG A 46 -1.79 8.67 1.06
C ARG A 46 -0.34 8.24 0.84
N ILE A 47 0.09 7.10 1.37
CA ILE A 47 1.45 6.58 1.17
C ILE A 47 1.73 6.33 -0.32
N VAL A 48 0.82 5.65 -1.03
CA VAL A 48 0.96 5.37 -2.47
C VAL A 48 1.09 6.67 -3.27
N THR A 49 0.19 7.63 -3.02
CA THR A 49 0.17 8.92 -3.71
C THR A 49 1.46 9.71 -3.48
N LEU A 50 1.97 9.71 -2.24
CA LEU A 50 3.21 10.42 -1.92
C LEU A 50 4.43 9.75 -2.56
N LEU A 51 4.54 8.43 -2.52
CA LEU A 51 5.64 7.74 -3.21
C LEU A 51 5.64 8.04 -4.71
N LYS A 52 4.46 8.08 -5.34
CA LYS A 52 4.31 8.50 -6.74
C LYS A 52 4.72 9.94 -6.98
N ARG A 53 4.27 10.87 -6.12
CA ARG A 53 4.62 12.30 -6.18
C ARG A 53 6.14 12.50 -6.13
N GLU A 54 6.84 11.65 -5.39
CA GLU A 54 8.31 11.66 -5.27
C GLU A 54 9.04 11.01 -6.47
N GLY A 55 8.31 10.64 -7.53
CA GLY A 55 8.87 10.14 -8.79
C GLY A 55 9.07 8.63 -8.84
N HIS A 56 8.55 7.87 -7.87
CA HIS A 56 8.58 6.42 -7.92
C HIS A 56 7.43 5.87 -8.77
N VAL A 57 7.68 4.77 -9.49
CA VAL A 57 6.61 3.95 -10.07
C VAL A 57 6.14 2.99 -8.98
N VAL A 58 4.87 3.06 -8.61
CA VAL A 58 4.32 2.35 -7.45
C VAL A 58 3.30 1.30 -7.89
N GLY A 59 3.60 0.04 -7.57
CA GLY A 59 2.63 -1.05 -7.61
C GLY A 59 1.96 -1.23 -6.25
N PHE A 60 0.65 -1.47 -6.23
CA PHE A 60 -0.08 -1.76 -4.99
C PHE A 60 -0.87 -3.06 -5.14
N MET A 61 -0.76 -3.95 -4.15
CA MET A 61 -1.49 -5.22 -4.13
C MET A 61 -2.52 -5.23 -3.01
N GLY A 62 -3.76 -5.61 -3.32
CA GLY A 62 -4.85 -5.69 -2.34
C GLY A 62 -6.05 -6.49 -2.83
N ASP A 63 -6.87 -6.95 -1.89
CA ASP A 63 -7.98 -7.88 -2.12
C ASP A 63 -9.32 -7.41 -1.53
N GLY A 64 -9.31 -6.31 -0.76
CA GLY A 64 -10.46 -5.83 0.01
C GLY A 64 -10.96 -4.44 -0.36
N ILE A 65 -12.13 -4.09 0.18
CA ILE A 65 -12.76 -2.76 0.00
C ILE A 65 -11.85 -1.64 0.51
N ASN A 66 -11.11 -1.89 1.58
CA ASN A 66 -10.18 -0.94 2.20
C ASN A 66 -8.97 -0.61 1.32
N ASP A 67 -8.70 -1.43 0.32
CA ASP A 67 -7.56 -1.32 -0.57
C ASP A 67 -7.91 -0.66 -1.90
N ALA A 68 -9.21 -0.57 -2.23
CA ALA A 68 -9.68 0.00 -3.49
C ALA A 68 -9.16 1.43 -3.78
N PRO A 69 -9.10 2.36 -2.81
CA PRO A 69 -8.53 3.69 -3.06
C PRO A 69 -7.04 3.63 -3.40
N ALA A 70 -6.27 2.80 -2.68
CA ALA A 70 -4.84 2.64 -2.90
C ALA A 70 -4.53 1.92 -4.23
N LEU A 71 -5.34 0.93 -4.61
CA LEU A 71 -5.28 0.26 -5.91
C LEU A 71 -5.44 1.27 -7.06
N ARG A 72 -6.45 2.16 -6.97
CA ARG A 72 -6.67 3.20 -7.98
C ARG A 72 -5.61 4.29 -8.01
N ALA A 73 -5.04 4.61 -6.84
CA ALA A 73 -4.00 5.62 -6.74
C ALA A 73 -2.65 5.15 -7.28
N ALA A 74 -2.38 3.84 -7.27
CA ALA A 74 -1.14 3.24 -7.75
C ALA A 74 -0.92 3.46 -9.25
N ASP A 75 0.31 3.26 -9.73
CA ASP A 75 0.57 3.19 -11.18
C ASP A 75 0.11 1.86 -11.77
N ILE A 76 0.19 0.79 -10.96
CA ILE A 76 -0.34 -0.53 -11.27
C ILE A 76 -1.01 -1.10 -10.02
N GLY A 77 -2.33 -1.28 -10.08
CA GLY A 77 -3.11 -2.00 -9.07
C GLY A 77 -3.15 -3.50 -9.37
N ILE A 78 -2.84 -4.33 -8.38
CA ILE A 78 -2.80 -5.78 -8.49
C ILE A 78 -3.80 -6.37 -7.49
N SER A 79 -4.72 -7.20 -7.98
CA SER A 79 -5.61 -7.99 -7.12
C SER A 79 -5.45 -9.48 -7.38
N VAL A 80 -6.14 -10.29 -6.58
CA VAL A 80 -6.09 -11.75 -6.66
C VAL A 80 -7.45 -12.31 -7.04
N ASP A 81 -7.45 -13.50 -7.62
CA ASP A 81 -8.69 -14.24 -7.81
C ASP A 81 -9.35 -14.53 -6.45
N GLY A 82 -10.67 -14.31 -6.39
CA GLY A 82 -11.46 -14.34 -5.17
C GLY A 82 -11.48 -13.05 -4.34
N ALA A 83 -10.80 -11.98 -4.76
CA ALA A 83 -10.95 -10.66 -4.15
C ALA A 83 -12.38 -10.11 -4.31
N VAL A 84 -12.77 -9.18 -3.44
CA VAL A 84 -14.10 -8.54 -3.52
C VAL A 84 -14.27 -7.78 -4.83
N ASP A 85 -15.50 -7.67 -5.33
CA ASP A 85 -15.82 -7.05 -6.63
C ASP A 85 -15.16 -5.68 -6.80
N ILE A 86 -15.28 -4.82 -5.79
CA ILE A 86 -14.71 -3.47 -5.85
C ILE A 86 -13.18 -3.45 -5.93
N ALA A 87 -12.48 -4.43 -5.36
CA ALA A 87 -11.02 -4.53 -5.46
C ALA A 87 -10.61 -5.02 -6.85
N ARG A 88 -11.37 -5.94 -7.44
CA ARG A 88 -11.16 -6.43 -8.81
C ARG A 88 -11.42 -5.33 -9.84
N GLU A 89 -12.47 -4.54 -9.66
CA GLU A 89 -12.77 -3.39 -10.52
C GLU A 89 -11.75 -2.25 -10.41
N ALA A 90 -11.08 -2.14 -9.25
CA ALA A 90 -10.07 -1.11 -9.00
C ALA A 90 -8.65 -1.50 -9.46
N ALA A 91 -8.41 -2.77 -9.80
CA ALA A 91 -7.08 -3.27 -10.17
C ALA A 91 -6.91 -3.36 -11.69
N ASP A 92 -5.67 -3.12 -12.15
CA ASP A 92 -5.28 -3.26 -13.55
C ASP A 92 -4.97 -4.72 -13.91
N ILE A 93 -4.50 -5.50 -12.92
CA ILE A 93 -4.08 -6.90 -13.08
C ILE A 93 -4.79 -7.76 -12.04
N ILE A 94 -5.37 -8.87 -12.49
CA ILE A 94 -5.91 -9.93 -11.62
C ILE A 94 -5.00 -11.16 -11.70
N LEU A 95 -4.42 -11.54 -10.58
CA LEU A 95 -3.63 -12.76 -10.43
C LEU A 95 -4.54 -13.97 -10.26
N LEU A 96 -4.57 -14.84 -11.26
CA LEU A 96 -5.47 -15.99 -11.32
C LEU A 96 -4.98 -17.23 -10.54
N GLU A 97 -3.69 -17.31 -10.23
CA GLU A 97 -3.10 -18.46 -9.52
C GLU A 97 -2.31 -18.01 -8.30
N LYS A 98 -2.48 -18.76 -7.21
CA LYS A 98 -1.60 -18.69 -6.03
C LYS A 98 -0.41 -19.62 -6.30
N ALA A 99 0.78 -19.06 -6.45
CA ALA A 99 2.02 -19.82 -6.46
C ALA A 99 2.29 -20.46 -5.09
#